data_AF-A0A7V5VRJ2-F1
#
_entry.id   AF-A0A7V5VRJ2-F1
#
_cell.length_a   1.000
_cell.length_b   1.000
_cell.length_c   1.000
_cell.angle_alpha   90.00
_cell.angle_beta   90.00
_cell.angle_gamma   90.00
#
_symmetry.space_group_name_H-M   'P 1'
#
loop_
_entity.id
_entity.type
_entity.pdbx_description
1 polymer ?
#
loop_
_entity_poly.entity_id
_entity_poly.type
_entity_poly.pdbx_seq_one_letter_code
_entity_poly.pdbx_strand_id
1 'polypeptide(L)'
;FQSSYNAQEFATLQATFPAQKVGAVTGIYNGLTVLIGGVGGSFIPGTIVAHTGDFGMGILSVAGGAFLVAGILALLQRRLSSTKKV
;
A
#
# COMPACT_ATOMS: atom_id res chain seq x y z
N PHE A 1 -6.23 14.58 6.06
CA PHE A 1 -5.48 13.33 6.26
C PHE A 1 -5.04 12.70 4.94
N GLN A 2 -5.94 12.39 4.00
CA GLN A 2 -5.58 11.72 2.74
C GLN A 2 -4.62 12.52 1.83
N SER A 3 -4.82 13.83 1.67
CA SER A 3 -3.91 14.68 0.88
C SER A 3 -2.49 14.71 1.46
N SER A 4 -2.37 14.82 2.79
CA SER A 4 -1.08 14.81 3.48
C SER A 4 -0.33 13.48 3.34
N TYR A 5 -1.06 12.35 3.33
CA TYR A 5 -0.49 11.02 3.09
C TYR A 5 0.09 10.92 1.67
N ASN A 6 -0.70 11.27 0.66
CA ASN A 6 -0.25 11.25 -0.74
C ASN A 6 0.96 12.17 -0.94
N ALA A 7 0.96 13.36 -0.33
CA ALA A 7 2.10 14.29 -0.39
C ALA A 7 3.38 13.67 0.21
N GLN A 8 3.26 12.93 1.32
CA GLN A 8 4.37 12.23 1.94
C GLN A 8 4.95 11.12 1.05
N GLU A 9 4.11 10.37 0.34
CA GLU A 9 4.56 9.32 -0.59
C GLU A 9 5.41 9.92 -1.71
N PHE A 10 4.94 11.00 -2.34
CA PHE A 10 5.71 11.68 -3.40
C PHE A 10 6.99 12.32 -2.87
N ALA A 11 6.98 12.88 -1.66
CA ALA A 11 8.19 13.40 -1.02
C ALA A 11 9.22 12.29 -0.77
N THR A 12 8.76 11.09 -0.39
CA THR A 12 9.62 9.93 -0.16
C THR A 12 10.28 9.46 -1.46
N LEU A 13 9.54 9.39 -2.57
CA LEU A 13 10.10 9.06 -3.89
C LEU A 13 11.14 10.09 -4.33
N GLN A 14 10.86 11.37 -4.15
CA GLN A 14 11.79 12.46 -4.46
C GLN A 14 13.07 12.41 -3.63
N ALA A 15 12.97 12.03 -2.36
CA ALA A 15 14.13 11.88 -1.48
C ALA A 15 14.97 10.63 -1.79
N THR A 16 14.37 9.61 -2.41
CA THR A 16 15.02 8.31 -2.64
C THR A 16 15.73 8.21 -3.99
N PHE A 17 15.23 8.90 -5.02
CA PHE A 17 15.73 8.75 -6.40
C PHE A 17 16.35 10.06 -6.95
N PRO A 18 17.34 9.97 -7.86
CA PRO A 18 17.91 11.15 -8.51
C PRO A 18 16.84 11.96 -9.23
N ALA A 19 16.96 13.30 -9.19
CA ALA A 19 15.97 14.23 -9.75
C ALA A 19 15.58 13.93 -11.20
N GLN A 20 16.54 13.48 -12.02
CA GLN A 20 16.32 13.13 -13.43
C GLN A 20 15.41 11.91 -13.62
N LYS A 21 15.28 11.05 -12.62
CA LYS A 21 14.48 9.80 -12.66
C LYS A 21 13.17 9.91 -11.90
N VAL A 22 12.96 10.95 -11.09
CA VAL A 22 11.78 11.12 -10.24
C VAL A 22 10.49 11.00 -11.05
N GLY A 23 10.38 11.63 -12.22
CA GLY A 23 9.18 11.56 -13.06
C GLY A 23 8.83 10.13 -13.49
N ALA A 24 9.82 9.37 -13.97
CA ALA A 24 9.63 7.99 -14.41
C ALA A 24 9.25 7.07 -13.24
N VAL A 25 9.95 7.19 -12.10
CA VAL A 25 9.64 6.40 -10.89
C VAL A 25 8.26 6.72 -10.36
N THR A 26 7.88 7.99 -10.35
CA THR A 26 6.56 8.45 -9.93
C THR A 26 5.46 7.87 -10.83
N GLY A 27 5.67 7.85 -12.15
CA GLY A 27 4.74 7.24 -13.10
C GLY A 27 4.56 5.73 -12.87
N ILE A 28 5.66 5.01 -12.64
CA ILE A 28 5.62 3.57 -12.32
C ILE A 28 4.88 3.34 -10.99
N TYR A 29 5.21 4.11 -9.96
CA TYR A 29 4.55 4.03 -8.65
C TYR A 29 3.04 4.21 -8.78
N ASN A 30 2.61 5.32 -9.41
CA ASN A 30 1.19 5.61 -9.60
C ASN A 30 0.49 4.52 -10.43
N GLY A 31 1.12 4.06 -11.51
CA GLY A 31 0.57 3.00 -12.36
C GLY A 31 0.37 1.70 -11.58
N LEU A 32 1.36 1.27 -10.80
CA LEU A 32 1.25 0.08 -9.96
C LEU A 32 0.20 0.24 -8.87
N THR A 33 0.13 1.41 -8.22
CA THR A 33 -0.87 1.67 -7.17
C THR A 33 -2.29 1.62 -7.74
N VAL A 34 -2.53 2.14 -8.95
CA VAL A 34 -3.85 2.04 -9.59
C VAL A 34 -4.18 0.61 -10.00
N LEU A 35 -3.25 -0.10 -10.65
CA LEU A 35 -3.51 -1.45 -11.15
C LEU A 35 -3.64 -2.48 -10.02
N ILE A 36 -2.72 -2.46 -9.06
CA ILE A 36 -2.68 -3.45 -7.98
C ILE A 36 -3.57 -2.99 -6.82
N GLY A 37 -3.39 -1.75 -6.36
CA GLY A 37 -4.14 -1.21 -5.23
C GLY A 37 -5.59 -0.88 -5.59
N GLY A 38 -5.83 -0.21 -6.71
CA GLY A 38 -7.18 0.16 -7.15
C GLY A 38 -7.98 -1.02 -7.69
N VAL A 39 -7.55 -1.58 -8.83
CA VAL A 39 -8.28 -2.68 -9.49
C VAL A 39 -8.18 -3.95 -8.66
N GLY A 40 -6.97 -4.38 -8.27
CA GLY A 40 -6.79 -5.55 -7.42
C GLY A 40 -7.47 -5.42 -6.05
N GLY A 41 -7.40 -4.24 -5.43
CA GLY A 41 -8.06 -3.99 -4.14
C GLY A 41 -9.58 -3.99 -4.19
N SER A 42 -10.19 -3.73 -5.35
CA SER A 42 -11.64 -3.84 -5.55
C SER A 42 -12.06 -5.25 -5.98
N PHE A 43 -11.19 -5.95 -6.71
CA PHE A 43 -11.42 -7.31 -7.17
C PHE A 43 -11.61 -8.28 -6.01
N ILE A 44 -10.71 -8.26 -5.01
CA ILE A 44 -10.74 -9.23 -3.91
C ILE A 44 -12.04 -9.14 -3.08
N PRO A 45 -12.43 -7.96 -2.54
CA PRO A 45 -13.69 -7.85 -1.80
C PRO A 45 -14.90 -8.11 -2.70
N GLY A 46 -14.86 -7.64 -3.95
CA GLY A 46 -15.95 -7.87 -4.91
C GLY A 46 -16.18 -9.36 -5.18
N THR A 47 -15.13 -10.14 -5.38
CA THR A 47 -15.20 -11.60 -5.56
C THR A 47 -15.73 -12.29 -4.30
N ILE A 48 -15.29 -11.87 -3.11
CA ILE A 48 -15.79 -12.43 -1.85
C ILE A 48 -17.30 -12.19 -1.73
N VAL A 49 -17.75 -10.95 -1.94
CA VAL A 49 -19.19 -10.62 -1.88
C VAL A 49 -19.98 -11.37 -2.94
N ALA A 50 -19.44 -11.54 -4.16
CA ALA A 50 -20.09 -12.30 -5.22
C ALA A 50 -20.29 -13.78 -4.87
N HIS A 51 -19.38 -14.38 -4.08
CA HIS A 51 -19.48 -15.77 -3.65
C HIS A 51 -20.26 -15.97 -2.35
N THR A 52 -20.21 -15.01 -1.42
CA THR A 52 -20.87 -15.13 -0.11
C THR A 52 -22.27 -14.52 -0.10
N GLY A 53 -22.56 -13.59 -1.01
CA GLY A 53 -23.75 -12.73 -0.95
C GLY A 53 -23.74 -11.73 0.21
N ASP A 54 -22.64 -11.61 0.95
CA ASP A 54 -22.54 -10.82 2.17
C ASP A 54 -21.49 -9.71 2.04
N PHE A 55 -21.96 -8.46 2.06
CA PHE A 55 -21.12 -7.27 2.01
C PHE A 55 -20.21 -7.14 3.25
N GLY A 56 -20.65 -7.62 4.41
CA GLY A 56 -19.87 -7.65 5.64
C GLY A 56 -18.59 -8.47 5.49
N MET A 57 -18.65 -9.61 4.81
CA MET A 57 -17.46 -10.42 4.47
C MET A 57 -16.51 -9.67 3.52
N GLY A 58 -17.05 -8.86 2.60
CA GLY A 58 -16.25 -7.95 1.79
C GLY A 58 -15.49 -6.93 2.63
N ILE A 59 -16.15 -6.26 3.57
CA ILE A 59 -15.51 -5.29 4.48
C ILE A 59 -14.44 -5.96 5.36
N LEU A 60 -14.74 -7.14 5.91
CA LEU A 60 -13.80 -7.89 6.74
C LEU A 60 -12.54 -8.28 5.96
N SER A 61 -12.66 -8.56 4.66
CA SER A 61 -11.50 -8.83 3.81
C SER A 61 -10.55 -7.62 3.69
N VAL A 62 -11.10 -6.41 3.56
CA VAL A 62 -10.32 -5.17 3.53
C VAL A 62 -9.64 -4.93 4.88
N ALA A 63 -10.38 -5.09 5.97
CA ALA A 63 -9.83 -4.97 7.33
C ALA A 63 -8.70 -5.99 7.58
N GLY A 64 -8.90 -7.25 7.19
CA GLY A 64 -7.89 -8.30 7.28
C GLY A 64 -6.63 -7.97 6.48
N GLY A 65 -6.79 -7.48 5.25
CA GLY A 65 -5.68 -6.99 4.43
C GLY A 65 -4.90 -5.85 5.10
N ALA A 66 -5.60 -4.87 5.66
CA ALA A 66 -4.97 -3.77 6.40
C ALA A 66 -4.19 -4.25 7.63
N PHE A 67 -4.72 -5.21 8.39
CA PHE A 67 -4.01 -5.81 9.53
C PHE A 67 -2.74 -6.58 9.09
N LEU A 68 -2.80 -7.31 7.98
CA LEU A 68 -1.63 -7.99 7.43
C LEU A 68 -0.53 -6.99 7.03
N VAL A 69 -0.89 -5.91 6.34
CA VAL A 69 0.06 -4.85 5.98
C VAL A 69 0.67 -4.20 7.22
N ALA A 70 -0.15 -3.86 8.22
CA ALA A 70 0.34 -3.31 9.49
C ALA A 70 1.32 -4.26 10.19
N GLY A 71 1.03 -5.57 10.19
CA GLY A 71 1.92 -6.60 10.71
C GLY A 71 3.27 -6.66 9.98
N ILE A 72 3.25 -6.61 8.64
CA ILE A 72 4.48 -6.59 7.83
C ILE A 72 5.31 -5.34 8.13
N LEU A 73 4.69 -4.16 8.17
CA LEU A 73 5.39 -2.92 8.49
C LEU A 73 5.99 -2.94 9.91
N ALA A 74 5.26 -3.47 10.88
CA ALA A 74 5.77 -3.65 12.25
C ALA A 74 6.97 -4.61 12.28
N LEU A 75 6.94 -5.71 11.51
CA LEU A 75 8.07 -6.64 11.39
C LEU A 75 9.28 -5.99 10.72
N LEU A 76 9.08 -5.25 9.61
CA LEU A 76 10.15 -4.51 8.92
C LEU A 76 10.78 -3.47 9.85
N GLN A 77 9.98 -2.71 10.58
CA GLN A 77 10.47 -1.72 11.55
C GLN A 77 11.33 -2.38 12.64
N ARG A 78 10.91 -3.55 13.15
CA ARG A 78 11.71 -4.32 14.12
C ARG A 78 13.05 -4.77 13.53
N ARG A 79 13.06 -5.25 12.28
CA ARG A 79 14.29 -5.67 11.57
C ARG A 79 15.24 -4.48 11.38
N LEU A 80 14.75 -3.37 10.83
CA LEU A 80 15.53 -2.14 10.61
C LEU A 80 16.10 -1.58 11.93
N SER A 81 15.32 -1.60 13.00
CA SER A 81 15.78 -1.13 14.33
C SER A 81 16.84 -2.04 14.94
N SER A 82 16.80 -3.35 14.65
CA SER A 82 17.84 -4.29 15.07
C SER A 82 19.16 -4.08 14.32
N THR A 83 19.11 -3.65 13.05
CA THR A 83 20.31 -3.41 12.24
C THR A 83 21.07 -2.14 12.63
N LYS A 84 20.40 -1.13 13.20
CA LYS A 84 21.03 0.12 13.69
C LYS A 84 21.79 -0.03 15.03
N LYS A 85 21.82 -1.21 15.63
CA LYS A 85 22.50 -1.47 16.92
C LYS A 85 23.96 -1.94 16.79
N VAL A 86 24.58 -1.82 15.61
CA VAL A 86 26.01 -2.11 15.36
C VAL A 86 26.72 -0.83 14.96
#